data_AF-A0A089M1T2-F1
#
_entry.id   AF-A0A089M1T2-F1
#
_cell.length_a   1.000
_cell.length_b   1.000
_cell.length_c   1.000
_cell.angle_alpha   90.00
_cell.angle_beta   90.00
_cell.angle_gamma   90.00
#
_symmetry.space_group_name_H-M   'P 1'
#
loop_
_entity.id
_entity.type
_entity.pdbx_description
1 polymer ?
#
loop_
_entity_poly.entity_id
_entity_poly.type
_entity_poly.pdbx_seq_one_letter_code
_entity_poly.pdbx_strand_id
1 'polypeptide(L)'
;MKLHGACILTHNITELVEFYKKLFEQEPEVDGGVDYRFYAAQLIIHKLNDVEAPSTSNAALIYAVENVDDEYRRLVNLGLQAISPPSDKPWGYDPF
;
A
#
# COMPACT_ATOMS: atom_id res chain seq x y z
N MET A 1 -9.98 21.36 5.69
CA MET A 1 -9.87 19.89 5.88
C MET A 1 -8.67 19.40 5.08
N LYS A 2 -7.89 18.43 5.59
CA LYS A 2 -6.71 17.84 4.93
C LYS A 2 -6.81 16.32 5.04
N LEU A 3 -6.55 15.59 3.96
CA LEU A 3 -6.44 14.12 4.01
C LEU A 3 -5.22 13.75 4.87
N HIS A 4 -5.43 12.90 5.88
CA HIS A 4 -4.36 12.49 6.77
C HIS A 4 -3.75 11.14 6.38
N GLY A 5 -4.52 10.24 5.80
CA GLY A 5 -4.05 8.90 5.44
C GLY A 5 -5.20 8.04 4.91
N ALA A 6 -4.87 6.80 4.58
CA ALA A 6 -5.82 5.78 4.13
C ALA A 6 -5.84 4.60 5.10
N CYS A 7 -6.99 3.91 5.15
CA CYS A 7 -7.14 2.68 5.91
C CYS A 7 -7.63 1.57 4.97
N ILE A 8 -6.91 0.45 4.92
CA ILE A 8 -7.37 -0.76 4.22
C ILE A 8 -8.00 -1.69 5.27
N LEU A 9 -9.25 -2.06 5.03
CA LEU A 9 -9.97 -3.05 5.82
C LEU A 9 -9.78 -4.42 5.17
N THR A 10 -9.34 -5.43 5.92
CA THR A 10 -9.06 -6.77 5.35
C THR A 10 -9.31 -7.89 6.36
N HIS A 11 -9.75 -9.05 5.87
CA HIS A 11 -9.68 -10.30 6.62
C HIS A 11 -8.31 -10.97 6.53
N ASN A 12 -7.57 -10.70 5.45
CA ASN A 12 -6.26 -11.26 5.19
C ASN A 12 -5.17 -10.32 5.74
N ILE A 13 -5.14 -10.19 7.06
CA ILE A 13 -4.24 -9.26 7.74
C ILE A 13 -2.77 -9.65 7.58
N THR A 14 -2.47 -10.94 7.72
CA THR A 14 -1.08 -11.44 7.74
C THR A 14 -0.38 -11.21 6.41
N GLU A 15 -0.98 -11.61 5.29
CA GLU A 15 -0.33 -11.47 3.99
C GLU A 15 -0.20 -10.00 3.59
N LEU A 16 -1.22 -9.18 3.89
CA LEU A 16 -1.19 -7.76 3.53
C LEU A 16 -0.17 -6.97 4.37
N VAL A 17 -0.07 -7.25 5.67
CA VAL A 17 0.94 -6.63 6.53
C VAL A 17 2.35 -7.04 6.09
N GLU A 18 2.59 -8.32 5.81
CA GLU A 18 3.90 -8.78 5.34
C GLU A 18 4.27 -8.20 3.97
N PHE A 19 3.29 -7.98 3.09
CA PHE A 19 3.50 -7.24 1.85
C PHE A 19 3.98 -5.81 2.12
N TYR A 20 3.26 -5.05 2.95
CA TYR A 20 3.61 -3.65 3.21
C TYR A 20 4.88 -3.47 4.05
N LYS A 21 5.21 -4.45 4.89
CA LYS A 21 6.52 -4.50 5.57
C LYS A 21 7.68 -4.57 4.59
N LYS A 22 7.57 -5.43 3.57
CA LYS A 22 8.57 -5.53 2.49
C LYS A 22 8.57 -4.28 1.62
N LEU A 23 7.39 -3.76 1.29
CA LEU A 23 7.24 -2.59 0.44
C LEU A 23 7.92 -1.36 1.06
N PHE A 24 7.64 -1.09 2.33
CA PHE A 24 8.14 0.09 3.02
C PHE A 24 9.45 -0.13 3.79
N GLU A 25 9.95 -1.36 3.82
CA GLU A 25 11.14 -1.76 4.58
C GLU A 25 11.05 -1.33 6.07
N GLN A 26 9.84 -1.37 6.63
CA GLN A 26 9.55 -0.94 7.99
C GLN A 26 8.58 -1.91 8.69
N GLU A 27 8.72 -2.03 10.00
CA GLU A 27 7.72 -2.70 10.83
C GLU A 27 6.59 -1.71 11.20
N PRO A 28 5.32 -2.13 11.18
CA PRO A 28 4.21 -1.30 11.64
C PRO A 28 4.19 -1.22 13.17
N GLU A 29 3.61 -0.15 13.70
CA GLU A 29 3.13 -0.17 15.09
C GLU A 29 1.85 -1.02 15.15
N VAL A 30 1.78 -1.91 16.14
CA VAL A 30 0.64 -2.80 16.32
C VAL A 30 -0.19 -2.32 17.51
N ASP A 31 -1.45 -1.99 17.26
CA ASP A 31 -2.41 -1.58 18.28
C ASP A 31 -3.49 -2.65 18.44
N GLY A 32 -3.56 -3.24 19.65
CA GLY A 32 -4.53 -4.27 20.02
C GLY A 32 -4.49 -5.57 19.20
N GLY A 33 -3.49 -5.76 18.33
CA GLY A 33 -3.42 -6.88 17.38
C GLY A 33 -4.45 -6.80 16.24
N VAL A 34 -5.12 -5.65 16.10
CA VAL A 34 -6.17 -5.39 15.11
C VAL A 34 -5.76 -4.31 14.10
N ASP A 35 -4.98 -3.33 14.55
CA ASP A 35 -4.47 -2.24 13.72
C ASP A 35 -2.97 -2.38 13.51
N TYR A 36 -2.53 -2.23 12.27
CA TYR A 36 -1.12 -2.18 11.87
C TYR A 36 -0.87 -0.85 11.19
N ARG A 37 -0.05 0.00 11.82
CA ARG A 37 0.10 1.41 11.46
C ARG A 37 1.49 1.68 10.88
N PHE A 38 1.51 2.09 9.61
CA PHE A 38 2.69 2.55 8.90
C PHE A 38 2.69 4.09 8.87
N TYR A 39 3.12 4.72 9.97
CA TYR A 39 2.99 6.18 10.15
C TYR A 39 3.69 7.00 9.06
N ALA A 40 4.89 6.59 8.64
CA ALA A 40 5.64 7.27 7.58
C ALA A 40 4.91 7.23 6.22
N ALA A 41 4.17 6.14 5.97
CA ALA A 41 3.39 5.96 4.75
C ALA A 41 1.94 6.46 4.88
N GLN A 42 1.56 6.96 6.07
CA GLN A 42 0.19 7.38 6.39
C GLN A 42 -0.86 6.32 6.04
N LEU A 43 -0.52 5.04 6.26
CA LEU A 43 -1.35 3.88 5.94
C LEU A 43 -1.65 3.09 7.20
N ILE A 44 -2.92 2.70 7.36
CA ILE A 44 -3.36 1.78 8.39
C ILE A 44 -3.95 0.55 7.72
N ILE A 45 -3.64 -0.64 8.25
CA ILE A 45 -4.30 -1.88 7.87
C ILE A 45 -5.08 -2.37 9.08
N HIS A 46 -6.39 -2.50 8.92
CA HIS A 46 -7.31 -2.90 9.96
C HIS A 46 -7.86 -4.30 9.70
N LYS A 47 -7.80 -5.15 10.71
CA LYS A 47 -8.37 -6.49 10.67
C LYS A 47 -9.88 -6.45 10.88
N LEU A 48 -10.62 -6.91 9.87
CA LEU A 48 -12.06 -7.11 9.98
C LEU A 48 -12.38 -8.35 10.83
N ASN A 49 -13.39 -8.21 11.70
CA ASN A 49 -13.84 -9.25 12.64
C ASN A 49 -15.22 -9.85 12.26
N ASP A 50 -15.90 -9.20 11.32
CA ASP A 50 -17.19 -9.58 10.75
C ASP A 50 -17.02 -10.50 9.54
N VAL A 51 -18.09 -11.20 9.16
CA VAL A 51 -18.04 -12.25 8.11
C VAL A 51 -18.14 -11.67 6.69
N GLU A 52 -18.63 -10.44 6.55
CA GLU A 52 -18.90 -9.83 5.24
C GLU A 52 -18.02 -8.58 5.03
N ALA A 53 -17.00 -8.71 4.20
CA ALA A 53 -16.33 -7.58 3.58
C ALA A 53 -16.58 -7.66 2.08
N PRO A 54 -17.06 -6.59 1.44
CA PRO A 54 -17.16 -6.59 0.01
C PRO A 54 -15.75 -6.60 -0.58
N SER A 55 -15.43 -7.62 -1.39
CA SER A 55 -14.18 -7.66 -2.15
C SER A 55 -14.24 -6.60 -3.25
N THR A 56 -13.80 -5.38 -2.95
CA THR A 56 -13.88 -4.26 -3.90
C THR A 56 -12.49 -3.77 -4.30
N SER A 57 -12.19 -3.85 -5.60
CA SER A 57 -11.04 -3.17 -6.22
C SER A 57 -11.38 -1.72 -6.59
N ASN A 58 -12.01 -0.98 -5.67
CA ASN A 58 -12.55 0.37 -5.90
C ASN A 58 -11.68 1.49 -5.33
N ALA A 59 -10.49 1.17 -4.83
CA ALA A 59 -9.54 2.12 -4.28
C ALA A 59 -8.16 1.93 -4.93
N ALA A 60 -7.49 3.05 -5.19
CA ALA A 60 -6.09 3.09 -5.58
C ALA A 60 -5.32 3.92 -4.54
N LEU A 61 -4.16 3.43 -4.14
CA LEU A 61 -3.22 4.19 -3.32
C LEU A 61 -2.12 4.73 -4.23
N ILE A 62 -1.93 6.04 -4.18
CA ILE A 62 -0.98 6.75 -5.03
C ILE A 62 0.15 7.24 -4.14
N TYR A 63 1.36 6.78 -4.41
CA TYR A 63 2.57 7.21 -3.72
C TYR A 63 3.40 8.10 -4.63
N ALA A 64 3.85 9.24 -4.10
CA ALA A 64 4.82 10.09 -4.77
C ALA A 64 6.22 9.69 -4.32
N VAL A 65 7.13 9.52 -5.27
CA VAL A 65 8.54 9.20 -5.05
C VAL A 65 9.42 10.17 -5.81
N GLU A 66 10.66 10.34 -5.37
CA GLU A 66 11.62 11.26 -6.03
C GLU A 66 11.98 10.79 -7.44
N ASN A 67 12.14 9.48 -7.62
CA ASN A 67 12.47 8.86 -8.91
C ASN A 67 11.71 7.53 -9.09
N VAL A 68 10.79 7.52 -10.05
CA VAL A 68 9.92 6.35 -10.32
C VAL A 68 10.72 5.18 -10.88
N ASP A 69 11.76 5.41 -11.69
CA ASP A 69 12.58 4.34 -12.27
C ASP A 69 13.42 3.62 -11.22
N ASP A 70 13.96 4.37 -10.25
CA ASP A 70 14.73 3.81 -9.14
C ASP A 70 13.84 2.95 -8.25
N GLU A 71 12.66 3.47 -7.91
CA GLU A 71 11.68 2.75 -7.11
C GLU A 71 11.16 1.51 -7.84
N TYR A 72 10.83 1.62 -9.13
CA TYR A 72 10.41 0.48 -9.94
C TYR A 72 11.45 -0.64 -9.94
N ARG A 73 12.74 -0.32 -10.12
CA ARG A 73 13.83 -1.31 -10.06
C ARG A 73 13.93 -1.96 -8.67
N ARG A 74 13.78 -1.19 -7.59
CA ARG A 74 13.74 -1.71 -6.22
C ARG A 74 12.61 -2.72 -6.04
N LEU A 75 11.39 -2.36 -6.47
CA LEU A 75 10.21 -3.22 -6.34
C LEU A 75 10.35 -4.52 -7.14
N VAL A 76 10.86 -4.46 -8.37
CA VAL A 76 11.14 -5.66 -9.18
C VAL A 76 12.16 -6.56 -8.49
N ASN A 77 13.22 -6.00 -7.90
CA ASN A 77 14.23 -6.77 -7.17
C ASN A 77 13.68 -7.42 -5.88
N LEU A 78 12.61 -6.87 -5.29
CA LEU A 78 11.87 -7.48 -4.18
C LEU A 78 10.94 -8.63 -4.63
N GLY A 79 10.89 -8.94 -5.93
CA GLY A 79 10.05 -9.98 -6.50
C GLY A 79 8.60 -9.55 -6.76
N LEU A 80 8.31 -8.25 -6.72
CA LEU A 80 6.99 -7.72 -7.04
C LEU A 80 6.80 -7.65 -8.56
N GLN A 81 5.61 -8.03 -9.01
CA GLN A 81 5.22 -7.95 -10.41
C GLN A 81 4.42 -6.67 -10.64
N ALA A 82 4.94 -5.78 -11.46
CA ALA A 82 4.19 -4.62 -11.93
C ALA A 82 3.21 -5.03 -13.02
N ILE A 83 2.01 -4.44 -13.00
CA ILE A 83 1.00 -4.63 -14.06
C ILE A 83 1.49 -3.99 -15.37
N SER A 84 2.14 -2.83 -15.28
CA SER A 84 2.71 -2.05 -16.37
C SER A 84 4.04 -1.43 -15.93
N PRO A 85 5.03 -1.26 -16.83
CA PRO A 85 6.23 -0.49 -16.52
C PRO A 85 5.91 1.01 -16.44
N PRO A 86 6.73 1.82 -15.72
CA PRO A 86 6.58 3.27 -15.69
C PRO A 86 6.55 3.85 -17.10
N SER A 87 5.66 4.82 -17.33
CA SER A 87 5.56 5.52 -18.60
C SER A 87 5.35 7.02 -18.38
N ASP A 88 6.03 7.83 -19.19
CA ASP A 88 5.80 9.27 -19.20
C ASP A 88 4.41 9.56 -19.75
N LYS A 89 3.51 10.05 -18.89
CA LYS A 89 2.19 10.54 -19.31
C LYS A 89 2.23 12.05 -19.53
N PRO A 90 1.38 12.59 -20.43
CA PRO A 90 1.27 14.04 -20.66
C PRO A 90 0.93 14.87 -19.41
N TRP A 91 0.38 14.24 -18.38
CA TRP A 91 0.02 14.84 -17.09
C TRP A 91 0.94 14.41 -15.92
N GLY A 92 2.05 13.73 -16.20
CA GLY A 92 3.12 13.44 -15.24
C GLY A 92 2.86 12.30 -14.24
N TYR A 93 1.70 11.65 -14.25
CA TYR A 93 1.41 10.48 -13.40
C TYR A 93 0.67 9.39 -14.18
N ASP A 94 1.05 8.12 -14.00
CA ASP A 94 0.35 6.97 -14.58
C ASP A 94 -0.54 6.29 -13.52
N PRO A 95 -1.88 6.36 -13.63
CA PRO A 95 -2.75 5.61 -12.75
C PRO A 95 -2.81 4.11 -13.08
N PHE A 96 -2.48 3.67 -14.31
CA PHE A 96 -2.70 2.29 -14.79
C PHE A 96 -1.78 1.87 -15.96
#